data_AF-A0A8T3UDP3-F1
#
_entry.id   AF-A0A8T3UDP3-F1
#
_cell.length_a   1.000
_cell.length_b   1.000
_cell.length_c   1.000
_cell.angle_alpha   90.00
_cell.angle_beta   90.00
_cell.angle_gamma   90.00
#
_symmetry.space_group_name_H-M   'P 1'
#
loop_
_entity.id
_entity.type
_entity.pdbx_description
1 polymer ?
#
loop_
_entity_poly.entity_id
_entity_poly.type
_entity_poly.pdbx_seq_one_letter_code
_entity_poly.pdbx_strand_id
1 'polypeptide(L)'
;MKKIWKARKVDKEKASKIALESGESLILSAIALNRFNEYFEKNGQDFDIQEILHPDTTNLRNPFELPDMGKAVDRILDALDNGEKVLVYRRL
;
A
#
# COMPACT_ATOMS: atom_id res chain seq x y z
N MET A 1 27.15 3.58 18.88
CA MET A 1 25.69 3.37 19.12
C MET A 1 25.48 2.04 19.84
N LYS A 2 24.79 2.05 21.00
CA LYS A 2 24.42 0.82 21.71
C LYS A 2 23.16 0.23 21.07
N LYS A 3 23.20 -1.03 20.62
CA LYS A 3 22.03 -1.72 20.05
C LYS A 3 21.03 -2.00 21.18
N ILE A 4 19.74 -1.71 20.92
CA ILE A 4 18.64 -1.96 21.86
C ILE A 4 17.63 -2.86 21.15
N TRP A 5 17.29 -3.98 21.78
CA TRP A 5 16.22 -4.86 21.30
C TRP A 5 14.87 -4.34 21.81
N LYS A 6 13.93 -4.12 20.88
CA LYS A 6 12.56 -3.71 21.21
C LYS A 6 11.57 -4.62 20.48
N ALA A 7 10.78 -5.35 21.23
CA ALA A 7 9.65 -6.11 20.70
C ALA A 7 8.39 -5.23 20.69
N ARG A 8 7.63 -5.24 19.60
CA ARG A 8 6.32 -4.59 19.53
C ARG A 8 5.27 -5.50 20.16
N LYS A 9 4.39 -4.93 20.98
CA LYS A 9 3.24 -5.64 21.55
C LYS A 9 2.15 -5.75 20.48
N VAL A 10 1.59 -6.94 20.29
CA VAL A 10 0.49 -7.22 19.38
C VAL A 10 -0.79 -7.45 20.17
N ASP A 11 -1.89 -6.89 19.65
CA ASP A 11 -3.24 -7.26 20.04
C ASP A 11 -3.55 -8.66 19.49
N LYS A 12 -3.56 -9.65 20.39
CA LYS A 12 -3.73 -11.07 20.04
C LYS A 12 -5.14 -11.38 19.54
N GLU A 13 -6.15 -10.69 20.04
CA GLU A 13 -7.55 -10.92 19.64
C GLU A 13 -7.75 -10.44 18.21
N LYS A 14 -7.29 -9.21 17.91
CA LYS A 14 -7.31 -8.69 16.54
C LYS A 14 -6.51 -9.57 15.58
N ALA A 15 -5.30 -9.99 15.96
CA ALA A 15 -4.47 -10.86 15.13
C ALA A 15 -5.13 -12.22 14.85
N SER A 16 -5.83 -12.78 15.85
CA SER A 16 -6.54 -14.06 15.70
C SER A 16 -7.77 -13.93 14.79
N LYS A 17 -8.51 -12.82 14.93
CA LYS A 17 -9.64 -12.50 14.04
C LYS A 17 -9.19 -12.39 12.59
N ILE A 18 -8.14 -11.62 12.33
CA ILE A 18 -7.56 -11.46 10.99
C ILE A 18 -7.13 -12.81 10.41
N ALA A 19 -6.43 -13.64 11.18
CA ALA A 19 -6.00 -14.96 10.74
C ALA A 19 -7.16 -15.87 10.33
N LEU A 20 -8.27 -15.83 11.08
CA LEU A 20 -9.47 -16.59 10.76
C LEU A 20 -10.16 -16.08 9.50
N GLU A 21 -10.31 -14.76 9.37
CA GLU A 21 -11.02 -14.13 8.23
C GLU A 21 -10.25 -14.28 6.92
N SER A 22 -8.92 -14.22 6.97
CA SER A 22 -8.09 -14.30 5.77
C SER A 22 -7.61 -15.71 5.42
N GLY A 23 -7.73 -16.68 6.34
CA GLY A 23 -7.12 -18.00 6.19
C GLY A 23 -5.60 -18.03 6.38
N GLU A 24 -5.00 -16.92 6.83
CA GLU A 24 -3.55 -16.81 7.03
C GLU A 24 -3.09 -17.31 8.41
N SER A 25 -1.78 -17.53 8.55
CA SER A 25 -1.23 -17.91 9.86
C SER A 25 -1.31 -16.77 10.88
N LEU A 26 -1.51 -17.12 12.16
CA LEU A 26 -1.54 -16.14 13.27
C LEU A 26 -0.28 -15.25 13.31
N ILE A 27 0.88 -15.80 12.94
CA ILE A 27 2.14 -15.07 12.94
C ILE A 27 2.14 -14.00 11.84
N LEU A 28 1.69 -14.34 10.62
CA LEU A 28 1.57 -13.39 9.52
C LEU A 28 0.58 -12.28 9.87
N SER A 29 -0.57 -12.62 10.42
CA SER A 29 -1.58 -11.65 10.86
C SER A 29 -1.04 -10.72 11.94
N ALA A 30 -0.29 -11.24 12.91
CA ALA A 30 0.36 -10.43 13.94
C ALA A 30 1.43 -9.47 13.39
N ILE A 31 2.23 -9.93 12.42
CA ILE A 31 3.24 -9.10 11.75
C ILE A 31 2.58 -8.01 10.91
N ALA A 32 1.53 -8.35 10.15
CA ALA A 32 0.78 -7.42 9.34
C ALA A 32 0.13 -6.34 10.20
N LEU A 33 -0.54 -6.72 11.29
CA LEU A 33 -1.14 -5.77 12.23
C LEU A 33 -0.10 -4.79 12.78
N ASN A 34 1.08 -5.27 13.19
CA ASN A 34 2.17 -4.42 13.66
C ASN A 34 2.73 -3.45 12.63
N ARG A 35 2.70 -3.83 11.35
CA ARG A 35 3.30 -3.07 10.25
C ARG A 35 2.33 -2.06 9.66
N PHE A 36 1.05 -2.41 9.60
CA PHE A 36 0.02 -1.66 8.89
C PHE A 36 -1.08 -1.13 9.82
N ASN A 37 -0.85 -1.05 11.14
CA ASN A 37 -1.87 -0.67 12.13
C ASN A 37 -2.63 0.62 11.76
N GLU A 38 -1.94 1.64 11.25
CA GLU A 38 -2.59 2.89 10.80
C GLU A 38 -3.54 2.66 9.62
N TYR A 39 -3.20 1.73 8.73
CA TYR A 39 -4.05 1.33 7.61
C TYR A 39 -5.27 0.55 8.11
N PHE A 40 -5.11 -0.33 9.11
CA PHE A 40 -6.25 -0.99 9.78
C PHE A 40 -7.18 0.03 10.45
N GLU A 41 -6.63 1.01 11.15
CA GLU A 41 -7.41 2.05 11.85
C GLU A 41 -8.18 2.94 10.87
N LYS A 42 -7.58 3.24 9.71
CA LYS A 42 -8.18 4.13 8.70
C LYS A 42 -9.27 3.45 7.86
N ASN A 43 -9.10 2.16 7.52
CA ASN A 43 -10.01 1.45 6.61
C ASN A 43 -11.03 0.55 7.33
N GLY A 44 -10.91 0.36 8.65
CA GLY A 44 -11.93 -0.31 9.45
C GLY A 44 -12.16 -1.77 9.04
N GLN A 45 -13.43 -2.15 8.85
CA GLN A 45 -13.86 -3.53 8.53
C GLN A 45 -13.75 -3.91 7.06
N ASP A 46 -13.55 -2.93 6.16
CA ASP A 46 -13.43 -3.17 4.71
C ASP A 46 -12.00 -3.56 4.30
N PHE A 47 -11.14 -3.85 5.29
CA PHE A 47 -9.75 -4.20 5.07
C PHE A 47 -9.59 -5.70 4.79
N ASP A 48 -9.10 -6.03 3.59
CA ASP A 48 -8.63 -7.36 3.26
C ASP A 48 -7.10 -7.43 3.35
N ILE A 49 -6.59 -8.24 4.29
CA ILE A 49 -5.16 -8.49 4.45
C ILE A 49 -4.55 -9.17 3.22
N GLN A 50 -5.36 -9.88 2.43
CA GLN A 50 -4.93 -10.53 1.20
C GLN A 50 -4.40 -9.51 0.18
N GLU A 51 -4.98 -8.31 0.09
CA GLU A 51 -4.49 -7.26 -0.83
C GLU A 51 -3.06 -6.80 -0.49
N ILE A 52 -2.68 -6.84 0.79
CA ILE A 52 -1.33 -6.47 1.24
C ILE A 52 -0.36 -7.64 1.07
N LEU A 53 -0.78 -8.85 1.44
CA LEU A 53 0.09 -10.02 1.45
C LEU A 53 0.29 -10.60 0.06
N HIS A 54 -0.71 -10.49 -0.80
CA HIS A 54 -0.75 -11.03 -2.16
C HIS A 54 -1.20 -9.95 -3.14
N PRO A 55 -0.39 -8.89 -3.34
CA PRO A 55 -0.75 -7.81 -4.25
C PRO A 55 -0.90 -8.32 -5.68
N ASP A 56 -2.02 -7.98 -6.31
CA ASP A 56 -2.32 -8.35 -7.69
C ASP A 56 -2.34 -7.09 -8.59
N THR A 57 -1.68 -7.16 -9.74
CA THR A 57 -1.66 -6.08 -10.74
C THR A 57 -3.02 -5.79 -11.38
N THR A 58 -4.00 -6.68 -11.22
CA THR A 58 -5.39 -6.45 -11.61
C THR A 58 -6.14 -5.56 -10.61
N ASN A 59 -5.63 -5.41 -9.38
CA ASN A 59 -6.21 -4.57 -8.32
C ASN A 59 -5.33 -3.34 -8.04
N LEU A 60 -4.92 -2.63 -9.09
CA LEU A 60 -4.23 -1.35 -8.94
C LEU A 60 -5.24 -0.23 -8.66
N ARG A 61 -4.90 0.68 -7.75
CA ARG A 61 -5.69 1.90 -7.54
C ARG A 61 -5.76 2.71 -8.82
N ASN A 62 -6.87 3.44 -8.96
CA ASN A 62 -7.03 4.38 -10.05
C ASN A 62 -5.87 5.40 -10.01
N PRO A 63 -5.04 5.51 -11.05
CA PRO A 63 -3.89 6.42 -11.05
C PRO A 63 -4.32 7.89 -10.89
N PHE A 64 -5.54 8.26 -11.27
CA PHE A 64 -6.08 9.61 -11.10
C PHE A 64 -6.31 10.02 -9.64
N GLU A 65 -6.23 9.08 -8.70
CA GLU A 65 -6.21 9.38 -7.26
C GLU A 65 -4.86 9.93 -6.79
N LEU A 66 -3.80 9.76 -7.58
CA LEU A 66 -2.50 10.34 -7.27
C LEU A 66 -2.56 11.87 -7.45
N PRO A 67 -1.97 12.65 -6.53
CA PRO A 67 -1.96 14.11 -6.62
C PRO A 67 -1.46 14.58 -7.99
N ASP A 68 -2.20 15.50 -8.60
CA ASP A 68 -1.89 16.11 -9.90
C ASP A 68 -1.76 15.13 -11.09
N MET A 69 -2.23 13.88 -10.98
CA MET A 69 -2.16 12.93 -12.09
C MET A 69 -2.89 13.42 -13.35
N GLY A 70 -4.08 14.02 -13.18
CA GLY A 70 -4.82 14.61 -14.30
C GLY A 70 -4.00 15.64 -15.06
N LYS A 71 -3.37 16.58 -14.34
CA LYS A 71 -2.48 17.60 -14.93
C LYS A 71 -1.28 16.98 -15.64
N ALA A 72 -0.73 15.89 -15.11
CA ALA A 72 0.38 15.18 -15.73
C ALA A 72 -0.03 14.55 -17.06
N VAL A 73 -1.23 13.95 -17.13
CA VAL A 73 -1.80 13.40 -18.36
C VAL A 73 -2.04 14.51 -19.38
N ASP A 74 -2.71 15.60 -18.99
CA ASP A 74 -3.00 16.73 -19.86
C ASP A 74 -1.71 17.30 -20.48
N ARG A 75 -0.67 17.50 -19.65
CA ARG A 75 0.63 18.00 -20.11
C ARG A 75 1.30 17.09 -21.15
N ILE A 76 1.16 15.77 -21.01
CA ILE A 76 1.75 14.79 -21.94
C ILE A 76 0.96 14.79 -23.26
N LEU A 77 -0.36 14.85 -23.20
CA LEU A 77 -1.22 14.94 -24.38
C LEU A 77 -0.95 16.22 -25.16
N ASP A 78 -0.87 17.37 -24.49
CA ASP A 78 -0.50 18.65 -25.11
C ASP A 78 0.88 18.59 -25.80
N ALA A 79 1.85 17.90 -25.18
CA ALA A 79 3.19 17.71 -25.74
C ALA A 79 3.13 16.93 -27.06
N LEU A 80 2.29 15.89 -27.10
CA LEU A 80 2.10 15.04 -28.26
C LEU A 80 1.45 15.81 -29.40
N ASP A 81 0.39 16.56 -29.11
CA ASP A 81 -0.34 17.37 -30.07
C ASP A 81 0.54 18.48 -30.68
N ASN A 82 1.45 19.04 -29.88
CA ASN A 82 2.39 20.08 -30.30
C ASN A 82 3.70 19.54 -30.92
N GLY A 83 3.89 18.22 -30.99
CA GLY A 83 5.11 17.60 -31.51
C GLY A 83 6.36 17.87 -30.66
N GLU A 84 6.19 18.11 -29.36
CA GLU A 84 7.28 18.33 -28.41
C GLU A 84 8.10 17.04 -28.18
N LYS A 85 9.40 17.20 -27.92
CA LYS A 85 10.25 16.09 -27.49
C LYS A 85 10.16 15.91 -25.99
N VAL A 86 9.71 14.74 -25.55
CA VAL A 86 9.60 14.38 -24.12
C VAL A 86 10.84 13.58 -23.67
N LEU A 87 11.50 14.03 -22.62
CA LEU A 87 12.61 13.31 -21.97
C LEU A 87 12.10 12.63 -20.70
N VAL A 88 12.19 11.29 -20.64
CA VAL A 88 11.98 10.55 -19.40
C VAL A 88 13.29 10.48 -18.63
N TYR A 89 13.36 11.18 -17.51
CA TYR A 89 14.54 11.21 -16.65
C TYR A 89 14.29 10.45 -15.34
N ARG A 90 15.24 9.58 -14.98
CA ARG A 90 15.27 8.89 -13.68
C ARG A 90 16.61 9.18 -13.00
N ARG A 91 16.57 9.70 -11.77
CA ARG A 91 17.76 9.80 -10.91
C ARG A 91 18.03 8.42 -10.31
N LEU A 92 19.20 7.85 -10.60
CA LEU A 92 19.71 6.63 -9.95
C LEU A 92 20.32 6.95 -8.58
#